data_AF-A0A6P0IRV2-F1
#
_entry.id   AF-A0A6P0IRV2-F1
#
_cell.length_a   1.000
_cell.length_b   1.000
_cell.length_c   1.000
_cell.angle_alpha   90.00
_cell.angle_beta   90.00
_cell.angle_gamma   90.00
#
_symmetry.space_group_name_H-M   'P 1'
#
loop_
_entity.id
_entity.type
_entity.pdbx_description
1 polymer ?
#
loop_
_entity_poly.entity_id
_entity_poly.type
_entity_poly.pdbx_seq_one_letter_code
_entity_poly.pdbx_strand_id
1 'polypeptide(L)'
;MTVIWRNLRRLQREGVPEELDIQGTINQICKMGCFLSPVLQSRRKNQVKLVLLIDCEGSMSPFQILMEALQASLAKAKFLHNTSVYYFHNCPRGYLFTQPNLTKPEPIEEILSQEAYDNRVVIISDAGAARRTYNSERFNQTQTFIKTLCGYTYLYGWLNPVPKSQWRTTTAEDIATIVPMYPIDREGLNDLVKILLGYPFPTGVGL
;
A
#
# COMPACT_ATOMS: atom_id res chain seq x y z
N MET A 1 14.04 5.08 4.98
CA MET A 1 12.63 4.61 5.01
C MET A 1 11.62 5.75 4.81
N THR A 2 11.60 6.79 5.66
CA THR A 2 10.53 7.82 5.66
C THR A 2 10.38 8.66 4.37
N VAL A 3 11.45 8.78 3.56
CA VAL A 3 11.44 9.58 2.32
C VAL A 3 10.68 8.86 1.18
N ILE A 4 10.70 7.53 1.15
CA ILE A 4 10.22 6.74 0.00
C ILE A 4 8.71 6.87 -0.18
N TRP A 5 7.95 6.81 0.91
CA TRP A 5 6.49 6.98 0.90
C TRP A 5 6.03 8.40 0.57
N ARG A 6 6.88 9.43 0.73
CA ARG A 6 6.51 10.81 0.38
C ARG A 6 6.25 10.99 -1.12
N ASN A 7 6.86 10.15 -1.96
CA ASN A 7 6.68 10.18 -3.41
C ASN A 7 5.28 9.75 -3.84
N LEU A 8 4.54 9.02 -2.99
CA LEU A 8 3.17 8.62 -3.27
C LEU A 8 2.17 9.76 -3.08
N ARG A 9 2.55 10.97 -2.67
CA ARG A 9 1.58 12.05 -2.38
C ARG A 9 0.90 12.57 -3.66
N ARG A 10 -0.43 12.52 -3.68
CA ARG A 10 -1.27 13.24 -4.65
C ARG A 10 -2.08 14.28 -3.89
N LEU A 11 -1.57 15.51 -3.87
CA LEU A 11 -2.19 16.63 -3.17
C LEU A 11 -3.30 17.23 -4.03
N GLN A 12 -4.56 17.09 -3.60
CA GLN A 12 -5.69 17.82 -4.16
C GLN A 12 -6.25 18.80 -3.12
N ARG A 13 -6.84 19.89 -3.59
CA ARG A 13 -7.51 20.87 -2.72
C ARG A 13 -8.93 20.40 -2.49
N GLU A 14 -9.28 20.13 -1.24
CA GLU A 14 -10.63 19.67 -0.84
C GLU A 14 -11.03 20.26 0.51
N GLY A 15 -12.35 20.46 0.69
CA GLY A 15 -12.94 20.95 1.92
C GLY A 15 -13.17 22.46 1.94
N VAL A 16 -13.53 22.98 3.12
CA VAL A 16 -13.81 24.41 3.31
C VAL A 16 -12.54 25.24 3.06
N PRO A 17 -12.64 26.40 2.40
CA PRO A 17 -11.53 27.32 2.27
C PRO A 17 -11.09 27.86 3.64
N GLU A 18 -9.96 27.36 4.14
CA GLU A 18 -9.40 27.72 5.45
C GLU A 18 -7.96 28.23 5.34
N GLU A 19 -7.31 28.04 4.19
CA GLU A 19 -5.91 28.41 3.97
C GLU A 19 -5.81 29.73 3.19
N LEU A 20 -4.92 30.63 3.59
CA LEU A 20 -4.72 31.92 2.91
C LEU A 20 -4.12 31.70 1.51
N ASP A 21 -4.83 32.16 0.48
CA ASP A 21 -4.28 32.31 -0.86
C ASP A 21 -3.61 33.68 -0.99
N ILE A 22 -2.28 33.70 -0.76
CA ILE A 22 -1.48 34.91 -0.84
C ILE A 22 -1.57 35.53 -2.25
N GLN A 23 -1.51 34.71 -3.30
CA GLN A 23 -1.49 35.22 -4.67
C GLN A 23 -2.88 35.72 -5.09
N GLY A 24 -3.93 34.97 -4.74
CA GLY A 24 -5.32 35.42 -4.92
C GLY A 24 -5.59 36.74 -4.20
N THR A 25 -5.09 36.86 -2.96
CA THR A 25 -5.23 38.07 -2.16
C THR A 25 -4.48 39.26 -2.77
N ILE A 26 -3.22 39.08 -3.20
CA ILE A 26 -2.44 40.13 -3.88
C ILE A 26 -3.15 40.58 -5.16
N ASN A 27 -3.62 39.64 -5.98
CA ASN A 27 -4.33 39.96 -7.22
C ASN A 27 -5.63 40.73 -6.96
N GLN A 28 -6.36 40.38 -5.89
CA GLN A 28 -7.57 41.11 -5.49
C GLN A 28 -7.23 42.55 -5.08
N ILE A 29 -6.17 42.74 -4.27
CA ILE A 29 -5.69 44.08 -3.88
C ILE A 29 -5.30 44.89 -5.12
N CYS A 30 -4.52 44.31 -6.04
CA CYS A 30 -4.08 44.99 -7.26
C CYS A 30 -5.26 45.41 -8.15
N LYS A 31 -6.34 44.62 -8.20
CA LYS A 31 -7.53 44.93 -9.01
C LYS A 31 -8.46 45.96 -8.34
N MET A 32 -8.63 45.87 -7.03
CA MET A 32 -9.62 46.68 -6.30
C MET A 32 -9.01 47.97 -5.72
N GLY A 33 -7.69 48.05 -5.63
CA GLY A 33 -6.98 49.19 -5.06
C GLY A 33 -7.03 49.27 -3.52
N CYS A 34 -7.71 48.32 -2.87
CA CYS A 34 -7.83 48.23 -1.42
C CYS A 34 -7.93 46.78 -0.94
N PHE A 35 -7.51 46.53 0.30
CA PHE A 35 -7.64 45.23 0.93
C PHE A 35 -8.99 45.12 1.65
N LEU A 36 -9.88 44.28 1.12
CA LEU A 36 -11.21 44.03 1.70
C LEU A 36 -11.19 42.82 2.64
N SER A 37 -10.69 41.69 2.13
CA SER A 37 -10.63 40.43 2.86
C SER A 37 -9.57 39.52 2.24
N PRO A 38 -8.99 38.59 3.03
CA PRO A 38 -8.11 37.57 2.49
C PRO A 38 -8.88 36.60 1.59
N VAL A 39 -8.31 36.25 0.43
CA VAL A 39 -8.81 35.15 -0.39
C VAL A 39 -8.41 33.86 0.29
N LEU A 40 -9.40 33.02 0.59
CA LEU A 40 -9.18 31.70 1.16
C LEU A 40 -9.26 30.64 0.07
N GLN A 41 -8.43 29.61 0.20
CA GLN A 41 -8.46 28.42 -0.63
C GLN A 41 -8.53 27.18 0.25
N SER A 42 -9.08 26.09 -0.28
CA SER A 42 -9.14 24.81 0.42
C SER A 42 -7.72 24.25 0.60
N ARG A 43 -7.49 23.65 1.77
CA ARG A 43 -6.20 23.04 2.12
C ARG A 43 -5.89 21.87 1.17
N ARG A 44 -4.62 21.73 0.79
CA ARG A 44 -4.17 20.53 0.05
C ARG A 44 -4.15 19.31 0.97
N LYS A 45 -4.97 18.30 0.66
CA LYS A 45 -4.97 16.99 1.32
C LYS A 45 -4.43 15.91 0.39
N ASN A 46 -3.72 14.94 0.95
CA ASN A 46 -3.30 13.77 0.20
C ASN A 46 -4.50 12.83 0.06
N GLN A 47 -5.01 12.65 -1.16
CA GLN A 47 -6.17 11.78 -1.39
C GLN A 47 -5.81 10.31 -1.50
N VAL A 48 -4.52 10.00 -1.57
CA VAL A 48 -4.07 8.63 -1.79
C VAL A 48 -4.43 7.79 -0.60
N LYS A 49 -5.27 6.78 -0.85
CA LYS A 49 -5.54 5.70 0.09
C LYS A 49 -4.57 4.55 -0.16
N LEU A 50 -4.00 4.03 0.93
CA LEU A 50 -3.10 2.89 0.93
C LEU A 50 -3.73 1.78 1.77
N VAL A 51 -3.92 0.61 1.20
CA VAL A 51 -4.38 -0.58 1.90
C VAL A 51 -3.19 -1.49 2.13
N LEU A 52 -2.91 -1.79 3.40
CA LEU A 52 -1.88 -2.75 3.77
C LEU A 52 -2.54 -4.08 4.13
N LEU A 53 -2.11 -5.15 3.46
CA LEU A 53 -2.47 -6.52 3.80
C LEU A 53 -1.23 -7.19 4.40
N ILE A 54 -1.29 -7.58 5.66
CA ILE A 54 -0.14 -8.08 6.41
C ILE A 54 -0.37 -9.53 6.83
N ASP A 55 0.57 -10.40 6.46
CA ASP A 55 0.58 -11.78 6.92
C ASP A 55 1.05 -11.84 8.38
N CYS A 56 0.24 -12.47 9.22
CA CYS A 56 0.48 -12.67 10.64
C CYS A 56 0.62 -14.15 10.97
N GLU A 57 1.40 -14.39 12.04
CA GLU A 57 1.68 -15.71 12.59
C GLU A 57 2.62 -16.61 11.75
N GLY A 58 3.00 -17.75 12.32
CA GLY A 58 3.83 -18.76 11.65
C GLY A 58 5.20 -18.25 11.22
N SER A 59 5.44 -18.23 9.90
CA SER A 59 6.72 -17.82 9.31
C SER A 59 7.02 -16.32 9.46
N MET A 60 6.02 -15.51 9.83
CA MET A 60 6.15 -14.07 9.95
C MET A 60 6.58 -13.60 11.34
N SER A 61 6.57 -14.47 12.36
CA SER A 61 6.96 -14.13 13.74
C SER A 61 8.35 -13.46 13.86
N PRO A 62 9.41 -13.90 13.14
CA PRO A 62 10.72 -13.24 13.18
C PRO A 62 10.74 -11.82 12.62
N PHE A 63 9.72 -11.43 11.84
CA PHE A 63 9.66 -10.15 11.12
C PHE A 63 8.73 -9.13 11.79
N GLN A 64 8.19 -9.43 12.98
CA GLN A 64 7.26 -8.55 13.67
C GLN A 64 7.86 -7.15 13.95
N ILE A 65 9.10 -7.08 14.43
CA ILE A 65 9.80 -5.81 14.69
C ILE A 65 9.95 -4.99 13.39
N LEU A 66 10.25 -5.66 12.27
CA LEU A 66 10.36 -5.01 10.97
C LEU A 66 9.00 -4.45 10.52
N MET A 67 7.92 -5.18 10.77
CA MET A 67 6.57 -4.75 10.45
C MET A 67 6.16 -3.53 11.28
N GLU A 68 6.41 -3.56 12.58
CA GLU A 68 6.14 -2.43 13.49
C GLU A 68 6.93 -1.18 13.04
N ALA A 69 8.20 -1.35 12.66
CA ALA A 69 9.01 -0.25 12.13
C ALA A 69 8.47 0.30 10.80
N LEU A 70 7.95 -0.56 9.92
CA LEU A 70 7.34 -0.16 8.65
C LEU A 70 6.04 0.61 8.88
N GLN A 71 5.16 0.11 9.74
CA GLN A 71 3.93 0.79 10.16
C GLN A 71 4.24 2.15 10.81
N ALA A 72 5.23 2.21 11.69
CA ALA A 72 5.69 3.47 12.30
C ALA A 72 6.28 4.45 11.27
N SER A 73 6.92 3.95 10.20
CA SER A 73 7.40 4.80 9.11
C SER A 73 6.27 5.38 8.27
N LEU A 74 5.22 4.59 8.00
CA LEU A 74 4.00 5.07 7.34
C LEU A 74 3.28 6.11 8.20
N ALA A 75 3.30 5.90 9.52
CA ALA A 75 2.82 6.87 10.51
C ALA A 75 3.47 8.24 10.40
N LYS A 76 4.80 8.25 10.45
CA LYS A 76 5.58 9.49 10.34
C LYS A 76 5.43 10.18 8.98
N ALA A 77 5.07 9.46 7.92
CA ALA A 77 4.89 10.03 6.58
C ALA A 77 3.60 10.90 6.44
N LYS A 78 2.78 11.01 7.49
CA LYS A 78 1.41 11.58 7.47
C LYS A 78 0.46 10.85 6.51
N PHE A 79 0.75 9.58 6.22
CA PHE A 79 -0.08 8.71 5.38
C PHE A 79 -1.19 8.00 6.17
N LEU A 80 -1.11 7.95 7.51
CA LEU A 80 -2.04 7.21 8.38
C LEU A 80 -3.51 7.51 8.16
N HIS A 81 -3.88 8.78 7.98
CA HIS A 81 -5.29 9.17 7.88
C HIS A 81 -6.00 8.54 6.68
N ASN A 82 -5.23 8.06 5.70
CA ASN A 82 -5.71 7.38 4.50
C ASN A 82 -5.05 5.99 4.36
N THR A 83 -4.58 5.38 5.45
CA THR A 83 -4.03 4.02 5.41
C THR A 83 -4.93 3.07 6.19
N SER A 84 -5.42 2.03 5.51
CA SER A 84 -6.21 0.95 6.12
C SER A 84 -5.34 -0.28 6.24
N VAL A 85 -5.36 -0.94 7.40
CA VAL A 85 -4.50 -2.09 7.68
C VAL A 85 -5.36 -3.30 7.98
N TYR A 86 -5.11 -4.37 7.25
CA TYR A 86 -5.76 -5.66 7.41
C TYR A 86 -4.73 -6.77 7.51
N TYR A 87 -5.12 -7.85 8.17
CA TYR A 87 -4.28 -8.99 8.49
C TYR A 87 -4.86 -10.27 7.86
N PHE A 88 -3.98 -11.20 7.53
CA PHE A 88 -4.33 -12.54 7.02
C PHE A 88 -3.28 -13.58 7.45
N HIS A 89 -3.52 -14.86 7.16
CA HIS A 89 -2.56 -15.92 7.43
C HIS A 89 -2.21 -16.68 6.14
N ASN A 90 -0.92 -16.64 5.74
CA ASN A 90 -0.34 -17.20 4.52
C ASN A 90 -0.86 -16.64 3.18
N CYS A 91 -2.18 -16.55 3.00
CA CYS A 91 -2.83 -15.97 1.82
C CYS A 91 -4.20 -15.39 2.20
N PRO A 92 -4.60 -14.21 1.69
CA PRO A 92 -5.95 -13.70 1.85
C PRO A 92 -6.98 -14.65 1.25
N ARG A 93 -7.98 -15.08 2.03
CA ARG A 93 -9.05 -15.98 1.57
C ARG A 93 -10.31 -15.82 2.42
N GLY A 94 -11.43 -15.47 1.77
CA GLY A 94 -12.74 -15.34 2.38
C GLY A 94 -12.87 -14.12 3.31
N TYR A 95 -11.96 -14.00 4.27
CA TYR A 95 -11.93 -12.92 5.24
C TYR A 95 -10.55 -12.31 5.38
N LEU A 96 -10.54 -11.04 5.73
CA LEU A 96 -9.41 -10.31 6.27
C LEU A 96 -9.75 -9.87 7.69
N PHE A 97 -8.73 -9.57 8.49
CA PHE A 97 -8.91 -9.24 9.91
C PHE A 97 -8.42 -7.83 10.19
N THR A 98 -9.12 -7.10 11.07
CA THR A 98 -8.68 -5.74 11.47
C THR A 98 -7.68 -5.77 12.61
N GLN A 99 -7.45 -6.93 13.23
CA GLN A 99 -6.51 -7.11 14.33
C GLN A 99 -5.45 -8.18 14.01
N PRO A 100 -4.20 -8.02 14.49
CA PRO A 100 -3.09 -8.92 14.17
C PRO A 100 -3.23 -10.33 14.77
N ASN A 101 -4.08 -10.49 15.79
CA ASN A 101 -4.46 -11.79 16.37
C ASN A 101 -5.55 -12.51 15.56
N LEU A 102 -5.79 -12.08 14.31
CA LEU A 102 -6.78 -12.66 13.40
C LEU A 102 -8.20 -12.68 13.99
N THR A 103 -8.55 -11.63 14.73
CA THR A 103 -9.92 -11.42 15.22
C THR A 103 -10.62 -10.31 14.44
N LYS A 104 -11.95 -10.24 14.56
CA LYS A 104 -12.82 -9.35 13.77
C LYS A 104 -12.69 -9.59 12.26
N PRO A 105 -13.19 -10.74 11.77
CA PRO A 105 -13.21 -11.03 10.35
C PRO A 105 -14.16 -10.09 9.61
N GLU A 106 -13.72 -9.62 8.46
CA GLU A 106 -14.49 -8.85 7.50
C GLU A 106 -14.35 -9.52 6.11
N PRO A 107 -15.44 -9.67 5.34
CA PRO A 107 -15.39 -10.31 4.03
C PRO A 107 -14.41 -9.60 3.10
N ILE A 108 -13.59 -10.39 2.38
CA ILE A 108 -12.55 -9.82 1.54
C ILE A 108 -13.13 -8.97 0.40
N GLU A 109 -14.26 -9.37 -0.18
CA GLU A 109 -14.93 -8.63 -1.26
C GLU A 109 -15.43 -7.25 -0.79
N GLU A 110 -15.94 -7.17 0.44
CA GLU A 110 -16.40 -5.90 1.03
C GLU A 110 -15.21 -4.96 1.22
N ILE A 111 -14.12 -5.44 1.82
CA ILE A 111 -12.90 -4.65 2.00
C ILE A 111 -12.33 -4.20 0.66
N LEU A 112 -12.20 -5.10 -0.32
CA LEU A 112 -11.67 -4.73 -1.62
C LEU A 112 -12.54 -3.68 -2.33
N SER A 113 -13.86 -3.78 -2.21
CA SER A 113 -14.78 -2.80 -2.79
C SER A 113 -14.69 -1.41 -2.14
N GLN A 114 -14.54 -1.33 -0.82
CA GLN A 114 -14.54 -0.06 -0.07
C GLN A 114 -13.15 0.57 0.00
N GLU A 115 -12.13 -0.26 0.07
CA GLU A 115 -10.76 0.15 0.41
C GLU A 115 -9.83 0.09 -0.78
N ALA A 116 -9.90 -0.95 -1.61
CA ALA A 116 -8.95 -1.19 -2.69
C ALA A 116 -9.36 -0.57 -4.03
N TYR A 117 -10.65 -0.32 -4.28
CA TYR A 117 -11.13 0.24 -5.54
C TYR A 117 -10.44 1.59 -5.87
N ASP A 118 -9.72 1.63 -7.00
CA ASP A 118 -8.89 2.77 -7.45
C ASP A 118 -7.79 3.23 -6.46
N ASN A 119 -7.48 2.39 -5.47
CA ASN A 119 -6.51 2.68 -4.42
C ASN A 119 -5.30 1.74 -4.49
N ARG A 120 -4.29 2.06 -3.69
CA ARG A 120 -3.00 1.37 -3.70
C ARG A 120 -3.00 0.25 -2.67
N VAL A 121 -2.61 -0.94 -3.07
CA VAL A 121 -2.59 -2.13 -2.20
C VAL A 121 -1.17 -2.64 -2.05
N VAL A 122 -0.72 -2.81 -0.81
CA VAL A 122 0.58 -3.43 -0.52
C VAL A 122 0.35 -4.67 0.31
N ILE A 123 0.80 -5.80 -0.22
CA ILE A 123 0.77 -7.09 0.46
C ILE A 123 2.14 -7.31 1.10
N ILE A 124 2.17 -7.73 2.36
CA ILE A 124 3.43 -7.99 3.08
C ILE A 124 3.38 -9.40 3.66
N SER A 125 4.19 -10.30 3.12
CA SER A 125 4.25 -11.72 3.51
C SER A 125 5.54 -12.36 3.00
N ASP A 126 5.99 -13.42 3.68
CA ASP A 126 7.14 -14.23 3.25
C ASP A 126 6.87 -15.06 1.99
N ALA A 127 5.60 -15.18 1.57
CA ALA A 127 5.18 -15.97 0.41
C ALA A 127 5.67 -17.44 0.44
N GLY A 128 6.03 -17.97 1.63
CA GLY A 128 6.57 -19.31 1.83
C GLY A 128 8.10 -19.39 1.82
N ALA A 129 8.80 -18.30 1.52
CA ALA A 129 10.27 -18.27 1.46
C ALA A 129 10.91 -18.56 2.82
N ALA A 130 10.31 -18.12 3.93
CA ALA A 130 10.91 -18.31 5.26
C ALA A 130 10.86 -19.78 5.70
N ARG A 131 9.89 -20.56 5.18
CA ARG A 131 9.77 -22.00 5.44
C ARG A 131 10.67 -22.86 4.55
N ARG A 132 11.25 -22.28 3.48
CA ARG A 132 12.07 -22.97 2.47
C ARG A 132 11.37 -24.18 1.84
N THR A 133 10.06 -24.10 1.66
CA THR A 133 9.25 -25.17 1.08
C THR A 133 8.31 -24.65 -0.01
N TYR A 134 7.99 -25.56 -0.94
CA TYR A 134 6.97 -25.33 -1.95
C TYR A 134 5.60 -25.79 -1.47
N ASN A 135 4.57 -24.99 -1.70
CA ASN A 135 3.19 -25.29 -1.37
C ASN A 135 2.28 -24.84 -2.51
N SER A 136 1.80 -25.80 -3.30
CA SER A 136 0.94 -25.55 -4.46
C SER A 136 -0.40 -24.93 -4.08
N GLU A 137 -0.97 -25.31 -2.93
CA GLU A 137 -2.23 -24.73 -2.43
C GLU A 137 -2.06 -23.24 -2.13
N ARG A 138 -0.96 -22.83 -1.48
CA ARG A 138 -0.63 -21.43 -1.26
C ARG A 138 -0.51 -20.67 -2.58
N PHE A 139 0.18 -21.25 -3.57
CA PHE A 139 0.30 -20.63 -4.89
C PHE A 139 -1.06 -20.44 -5.56
N ASN A 140 -1.89 -21.48 -5.61
CA ASN A 140 -3.24 -21.43 -6.21
C ASN A 140 -4.16 -20.42 -5.51
N GLN A 141 -4.13 -20.38 -4.17
CA GLN A 141 -4.87 -19.40 -3.40
C GLN A 141 -4.39 -17.98 -3.69
N THR A 142 -3.07 -17.76 -3.76
CA THR A 142 -2.49 -16.46 -4.09
C THR A 142 -2.91 -16.03 -5.49
N GLN A 143 -2.83 -16.94 -6.46
CA GLN A 143 -3.25 -16.68 -7.83
C GLN A 143 -4.74 -16.27 -7.89
N THR A 144 -5.60 -16.96 -7.16
CA THR A 144 -7.03 -16.66 -7.07
C THR A 144 -7.26 -15.29 -6.46
N PHE A 145 -6.58 -14.98 -5.34
CA PHE A 145 -6.69 -13.68 -4.70
C PHE A 145 -6.23 -12.53 -5.62
N ILE A 146 -5.11 -12.70 -6.33
CA ILE A 146 -4.59 -11.68 -7.24
C ILE A 146 -5.53 -11.46 -8.43
N LYS A 147 -6.15 -12.53 -8.95
CA LYS A 147 -7.22 -12.41 -9.97
C LYS A 147 -8.37 -11.56 -9.45
N THR A 148 -8.84 -11.81 -8.22
CA THR A 148 -9.88 -11.00 -7.59
C THR A 148 -9.43 -9.55 -7.40
N LEU A 149 -8.22 -9.31 -6.89
CA LEU A 149 -7.67 -7.99 -6.65
C LEU A 149 -7.57 -7.15 -7.93
N CYS A 150 -7.19 -7.76 -9.06
CA CYS A 150 -7.13 -7.10 -10.37
C CYS A 150 -8.49 -6.53 -10.82
N GLY A 151 -9.61 -7.06 -10.31
CA GLY A 151 -10.94 -6.51 -10.55
C GLY A 151 -11.20 -5.15 -9.87
N TYR A 152 -10.39 -4.78 -8.87
CA TYR A 152 -10.56 -3.55 -8.09
C TYR A 152 -9.45 -2.53 -8.34
N THR A 153 -8.21 -2.99 -8.54
CA THR A 153 -7.06 -2.10 -8.77
C THR A 153 -5.91 -2.82 -9.47
N TYR A 154 -5.15 -2.07 -10.25
CA TYR A 154 -3.86 -2.50 -10.82
C TYR A 154 -2.66 -1.90 -10.08
N LEU A 155 -2.91 -1.07 -9.05
CA LEU A 155 -1.88 -0.40 -8.26
C LEU A 155 -1.55 -1.23 -7.02
N TYR A 156 -1.07 -2.45 -7.23
CA TYR A 156 -0.70 -3.36 -6.15
C TYR A 156 0.74 -3.87 -6.25
N GLY A 157 1.33 -4.21 -5.11
CA GLY A 157 2.64 -4.86 -5.05
C GLY A 157 2.87 -5.61 -3.76
N TRP A 158 3.90 -6.46 -3.76
CA TRP A 158 4.20 -7.36 -2.65
C TRP A 158 5.58 -7.05 -2.06
N LEU A 159 5.64 -6.96 -0.74
CA LEU A 159 6.88 -6.84 0.02
C LEU A 159 7.16 -8.15 0.75
N ASN A 160 8.31 -8.74 0.46
CA ASN A 160 8.76 -9.95 1.10
C ASN A 160 9.91 -9.63 2.06
N PRO A 161 9.77 -9.92 3.37
CA PRO A 161 10.85 -9.66 4.33
C PRO A 161 12.07 -10.59 4.14
N VAL A 162 11.89 -11.71 3.45
CA VAL A 162 12.97 -12.63 3.11
C VAL A 162 13.76 -12.08 1.91
N PRO A 163 15.11 -12.09 1.95
CA PRO A 163 15.93 -11.65 0.82
C PRO A 163 15.65 -12.46 -0.46
N LYS A 164 15.67 -11.77 -1.61
CA LYS A 164 15.36 -12.37 -2.93
C LYS A 164 16.19 -13.61 -3.28
N SER A 165 17.44 -13.69 -2.81
CA SER A 165 18.30 -14.86 -3.01
C SER A 165 17.74 -16.16 -2.41
N GLN A 166 16.86 -16.06 -1.39
CA GLN A 166 16.25 -17.20 -0.71
C GLN A 166 14.85 -17.55 -1.20
N TRP A 167 14.33 -16.87 -2.23
CA TRP A 167 13.02 -17.22 -2.80
C TRP A 167 13.08 -18.45 -3.69
N ARG A 168 14.25 -18.72 -4.30
CA ARG A 168 14.47 -19.86 -5.20
C ARG A 168 14.07 -21.17 -4.54
N THR A 169 13.44 -22.06 -5.30
CA THR A 169 12.94 -23.38 -4.87
C THR A 169 11.83 -23.34 -3.81
N THR A 170 11.24 -22.17 -3.57
CA THR A 170 10.11 -22.00 -2.64
C THR A 170 8.89 -21.48 -3.38
N THR A 171 7.74 -21.50 -2.72
CA THR A 171 6.49 -20.94 -3.28
C THR A 171 6.63 -19.45 -3.68
N ALA A 172 7.54 -18.71 -3.04
CA ALA A 172 7.76 -17.30 -3.32
C ALA A 172 8.34 -17.07 -4.73
N GLU A 173 9.11 -18.01 -5.29
CA GLU A 173 9.63 -17.92 -6.65
C GLU A 173 8.49 -17.83 -7.67
N ASP A 174 7.52 -18.74 -7.58
CA ASP A 174 6.36 -18.74 -8.47
C ASP A 174 5.44 -17.55 -8.20
N ILE A 175 5.21 -17.17 -6.93
CA ILE A 175 4.41 -15.98 -6.60
C ILE A 175 5.02 -14.69 -7.19
N ALA A 176 6.36 -14.59 -7.24
CA ALA A 176 7.04 -13.45 -7.86
C ALA A 176 6.77 -13.32 -9.37
N THR A 177 6.32 -14.38 -10.04
CA THR A 177 5.99 -14.35 -11.47
C THR A 177 4.60 -13.80 -11.75
N ILE A 178 3.70 -13.80 -10.77
CA ILE A 178 2.31 -13.34 -10.94
C ILE A 178 2.04 -11.96 -10.32
N VAL A 179 2.91 -11.50 -9.42
CA VAL A 179 2.79 -10.22 -8.70
C VAL A 179 4.15 -9.54 -8.62
N PRO A 180 4.23 -8.20 -8.76
CA PRO A 180 5.47 -7.47 -8.55
C PRO A 180 5.89 -7.55 -7.08
N MET A 181 6.77 -8.52 -6.78
CA MET A 181 7.28 -8.80 -5.45
C MET A 181 8.72 -8.33 -5.27
N TYR A 182 8.95 -7.59 -4.19
CA TYR A 182 10.23 -6.96 -3.86
C TYR A 182 10.68 -7.30 -2.44
N PRO A 183 12.00 -7.45 -2.20
CA PRO A 183 12.53 -7.56 -0.85
C PRO A 183 12.34 -6.25 -0.06
N ILE A 184 12.29 -6.33 1.27
CA ILE A 184 12.26 -5.15 2.15
C ILE A 184 13.68 -4.57 2.31
N ASP A 185 14.18 -4.00 1.23
CA ASP A 185 15.40 -3.20 1.20
C ASP A 185 15.14 -1.86 0.48
N ARG A 186 16.19 -1.03 0.36
CA ARG A 186 16.06 0.30 -0.23
C ARG A 186 15.61 0.26 -1.69
N GLU A 187 16.12 -0.69 -2.47
CA GLU A 187 15.83 -0.80 -3.90
C GLU A 187 14.42 -1.34 -4.10
N GLY A 188 14.07 -2.42 -3.40
CA GLY A 188 12.75 -3.03 -3.45
C GLY A 188 11.63 -2.06 -3.04
N LEU A 189 11.86 -1.22 -2.02
CA LEU A 189 10.90 -0.18 -1.65
C LEU A 189 10.74 0.91 -2.69
N ASN A 190 11.83 1.28 -3.38
CA ASN A 190 11.74 2.26 -4.47
C ASN A 190 10.98 1.69 -5.67
N ASP A 191 11.24 0.44 -6.02
CA ASP A 191 10.56 -0.23 -7.13
C ASP A 191 9.08 -0.49 -6.81
N LEU A 192 8.76 -0.88 -5.58
CA LEU A 192 7.38 -0.93 -5.12
C LEU A 192 6.66 0.41 -5.31
N VAL A 193 7.29 1.52 -4.90
CA VAL A 193 6.69 2.86 -5.06
C VAL A 193 6.42 3.18 -6.53
N LYS A 194 7.29 2.79 -7.47
CA LYS A 194 7.02 2.98 -8.91
C LYS A 194 5.75 2.26 -9.34
N ILE A 195 5.58 1.00 -8.93
CA ILE A 195 4.36 0.23 -9.24
C ILE A 195 3.11 0.93 -8.68
N LEU A 196 3.17 1.39 -7.43
CA LEU A 196 2.06 2.12 -6.79
C LEU A 196 1.79 3.50 -7.42
N LEU A 197 2.72 4.04 -8.19
CA LEU A 197 2.55 5.25 -9.01
C LEU A 197 1.98 4.96 -10.40
N GLY A 198 1.77 3.69 -10.76
CA GLY A 198 1.21 3.27 -12.05
C GLY A 198 2.25 2.96 -13.12
N TYR A 199 3.52 2.75 -12.75
CA TYR A 199 4.51 2.22 -13.68
C TYR A 199 4.14 0.78 -14.08
N PRO A 200 4.45 0.36 -15.32
CA PRO A 200 4.15 -1.00 -15.76
C PRO A 200 4.87 -2.03 -14.89
N PHE A 201 4.27 -3.21 -14.77
CA PHE A 201 4.90 -4.33 -14.07
C PHE A 201 6.21 -4.74 -14.75
N PRO A 202 7.17 -5.32 -14.00
CA PRO A 202 8.40 -5.85 -14.58
C PRO A 202 8.10 -6.90 -15.65
N THR A 203 8.98 -7.02 -16.64
CA THR A 203 8.83 -8.03 -17.70
C THR A 203 8.80 -9.44 -17.10
N GLY A 204 7.84 -10.26 -17.55
CA GLY A 204 7.64 -11.62 -17.03
C GLY A 204 6.88 -11.68 -15.70
N VAL A 205 6.32 -10.56 -15.24
CA VAL A 205 5.44 -10.50 -14.07
C VAL A 205 4.00 -10.20 -14.49
N GLY A 206 3.09 -11.12 -14.24
CA GLY A 206 1.67 -10.97 -14.53
C GLY A 206 0.93 -12.31 -14.53
N LEU A 207 -0.41 -12.25 -14.46
CA LEU A 207 -1.31 -13.39 -14.62
C LEU A 207 -1.57 -13.72 -16.09
#